data_AF-A0A1V4H5R1-F1
#
_entry.id   AF-A0A1V4H5R1-F1
#
_cell.length_a   1.000
_cell.length_b   1.000
_cell.length_c   1.000
_cell.angle_alpha   90.00
_cell.angle_beta   90.00
_cell.angle_gamma   90.00
#
_symmetry.space_group_name_H-M   'P 1'
#
loop_
_entity.id
_entity.type
_entity.pdbx_description
1 polymer ?
#
loop_
_entity_poly.entity_id
_entity_poly.type
_entity_poly.pdbx_seq_one_letter_code
_entity_poly.pdbx_strand_id
1 'polypeptide(L)'
;MEQMGRSLSDVLSLQYNMASSAQEVDHVCSEGGSSVTVLLRNVARKVTSLQESASSVRSILKLLKEIANSTKVLSLNASIEATRAGAAGASFKVISNEIRQLAERSNASIGDVGQFTDIILQEVESTVGAISDTLPFFQDMNQEVHGVYKLFARIQVEMNQLITRSSDVTVSLDKLNDVQTILGQAIFEVSAVSQQSSASTEQVASLCSTQLTIGNQLLELSARLNLISGQLERQMSYFQTE
;
A
#
# COMPACT_ATOMS: atom_id res chain seq x y z
N MET A 1 -23.76 -16.42 -8.95
CA MET A 1 -23.16 -15.36 -9.79
C MET A 1 -23.28 -13.98 -9.16
N GLU A 2 -24.44 -13.57 -8.62
CA GLU A 2 -24.60 -12.23 -8.01
C GLU A 2 -23.54 -11.89 -6.96
N GLN A 3 -23.16 -12.84 -6.11
CA GLN A 3 -22.16 -12.63 -5.06
C GLN A 3 -20.74 -12.40 -5.61
N MET A 4 -20.41 -13.05 -6.74
CA MET A 4 -19.12 -12.86 -7.43
C MET A 4 -19.09 -11.53 -8.17
N GLY A 5 -20.20 -11.15 -8.82
CA GLY A 5 -20.33 -9.83 -9.45
C GLY A 5 -20.21 -8.68 -8.45
N ARG A 6 -20.80 -8.82 -7.25
CA ARG A 6 -20.61 -7.85 -6.15
C ARG A 6 -19.16 -7.79 -5.68
N SER A 7 -18.52 -8.95 -5.45
CA SER A 7 -17.12 -9.00 -5.02
C SER A 7 -16.18 -8.36 -6.05
N LEU A 8 -16.44 -8.56 -7.36
CA LEU A 8 -15.66 -7.93 -8.43
C LEU A 8 -15.85 -6.40 -8.45
N SER A 9 -17.08 -5.93 -8.23
CA SER A 9 -17.38 -4.51 -8.09
C SER A 9 -16.66 -3.89 -6.89
N ASP A 10 -16.59 -4.60 -5.76
CA ASP A 10 -15.88 -4.14 -4.57
C ASP A 10 -14.37 -4.04 -4.86
N VAL A 11 -13.77 -5.03 -5.53
CA VAL A 11 -12.36 -5.01 -5.94
C VAL A 11 -12.07 -3.85 -6.90
N LEU A 12 -12.94 -3.58 -7.86
CA LEU A 12 -12.82 -2.43 -8.77
C LEU A 12 -12.88 -1.09 -8.02
N SER A 13 -13.77 -0.98 -7.03
CA SER A 13 -13.87 0.23 -6.19
C SER A 13 -12.61 0.44 -5.35
N LEU A 14 -12.09 -0.63 -4.74
CA LEU A 14 -10.82 -0.62 -4.01
C LEU A 14 -9.66 -0.20 -4.91
N GLN A 15 -9.63 -0.70 -6.14
CA GLN A 15 -8.60 -0.36 -7.11
C GLN A 15 -8.64 1.12 -7.50
N TYR A 16 -9.82 1.70 -7.69
CA TYR A 16 -9.98 3.12 -7.96
C TYR A 16 -9.49 3.99 -6.79
N ASN A 17 -9.93 3.65 -5.57
CA ASN A 17 -9.51 4.37 -4.37
C ASN A 17 -7.99 4.29 -4.16
N MET A 18 -7.39 3.14 -4.46
CA MET A 18 -5.95 2.92 -4.34
C MET A 18 -5.15 3.70 -5.38
N ALA A 19 -5.64 3.81 -6.61
CA ALA A 19 -5.03 4.65 -7.65
C ALA A 19 -5.07 6.14 -7.26
N SER A 20 -6.21 6.60 -6.74
CA SER A 20 -6.36 7.96 -6.22
C SER A 20 -5.40 8.22 -5.05
N SER A 21 -5.34 7.29 -4.10
CA SER A 21 -4.44 7.39 -2.93
C SER A 21 -2.97 7.44 -3.35
N ALA A 22 -2.56 6.62 -4.33
CA ALA A 22 -1.20 6.63 -4.84
C ALA A 22 -0.83 7.97 -5.48
N GLN A 23 -1.74 8.57 -6.24
CA GLN A 23 -1.55 9.88 -6.85
C GLN A 23 -1.48 10.99 -5.79
N GLU A 24 -2.32 10.93 -4.76
CA GLU A 24 -2.30 11.88 -3.65
C GLU A 24 -0.99 11.81 -2.86
N VAL A 25 -0.49 10.59 -2.58
CA VAL A 25 0.81 10.37 -1.94
C VAL A 25 1.95 10.96 -2.77
N ASP A 26 1.96 10.73 -4.09
CA ASP A 26 2.99 11.27 -4.99
C ASP A 26 2.97 12.81 -5.01
N HIS A 27 1.77 13.40 -5.10
CA HIS A 27 1.59 14.85 -5.08
C HIS A 27 2.07 15.47 -3.76
N VAL A 28 1.62 14.93 -2.62
CA VAL A 28 2.01 15.40 -1.29
C VAL A 28 3.52 15.26 -1.07
N CYS A 29 4.13 14.17 -1.55
CA CYS A 29 5.56 13.96 -1.43
C CYS A 29 6.36 14.98 -2.26
N SER A 30 5.97 15.19 -3.51
CA SER A 30 6.64 16.12 -4.43
C SER A 30 6.52 17.58 -3.95
N GLU A 31 5.30 18.01 -3.61
CA GLU A 31 5.07 19.36 -3.09
C GLU A 31 5.70 19.57 -1.72
N GLY A 32 5.58 18.59 -0.83
CA GLY A 32 6.18 18.61 0.51
C GLY A 32 7.70 18.68 0.46
N GLY A 33 8.33 17.84 -0.38
CA GLY A 33 9.77 17.83 -0.58
C GLY A 33 10.31 19.15 -1.15
N SER A 34 9.62 19.72 -2.14
CA SER A 34 9.95 21.04 -2.70
C SER A 34 9.80 22.15 -1.65
N SER A 35 8.69 22.16 -0.92
CA SER A 35 8.39 23.16 0.11
C SER A 35 9.43 23.15 1.23
N VAL A 36 9.84 21.97 1.69
CA VAL A 36 10.87 21.86 2.72
C VAL A 36 12.23 22.32 2.20
N THR A 37 12.59 21.98 0.97
CA THR A 37 13.85 22.45 0.37
C THR A 37 13.89 23.99 0.32
N VAL A 38 12.78 24.63 -0.04
CA VAL A 38 12.66 26.09 -0.04
C VAL A 38 12.76 26.65 1.38
N LEU A 39 12.09 26.03 2.36
CA LEU A 39 12.14 26.44 3.76
C LEU A 39 13.57 26.36 4.31
N LEU A 40 14.27 25.23 4.13
CA LEU A 40 15.65 25.05 4.56
C LEU A 40 16.58 26.08 3.92
N ARG A 41 16.42 26.38 2.62
CA ARG A 41 17.20 27.42 1.95
C ARG A 41 16.92 28.81 2.54
N ASN A 42 15.69 29.11 2.93
CA ASN A 42 15.34 30.37 3.57
C ASN A 42 15.94 30.50 4.97
N VAL A 43 15.89 29.43 5.76
CA VAL A 43 16.53 29.39 7.09
C VAL A 43 18.04 29.55 6.95
N ALA A 44 18.68 28.80 6.04
CA ALA A 44 20.11 28.92 5.78
C ALA A 44 20.52 30.37 5.46
N ARG A 45 19.80 31.06 4.57
CA ARG A 45 20.06 32.48 4.27
C ARG A 45 19.93 33.40 5.48
N LYS A 46 18.90 33.19 6.33
CA LYS A 46 18.71 33.98 7.55
C LYS A 46 19.83 33.74 8.55
N VAL A 47 20.28 32.50 8.69
CA VAL A 47 21.39 32.11 9.57
C VAL A 47 22.71 32.73 9.09
N THR A 48 22.99 32.70 7.78
CA THR A 48 24.16 33.40 7.20
C THR A 48 24.13 34.90 7.49
N SER A 49 22.98 35.56 7.29
CA SER A 49 22.84 36.99 7.59
C SER A 49 23.03 37.30 9.08
N LEU A 50 22.57 36.41 9.97
CA LEU A 50 22.79 36.54 11.41
C LEU A 50 24.28 36.37 11.76
N GLN A 51 24.98 35.44 11.12
CA GLN A 51 26.43 35.24 11.27
C GLN A 51 27.21 36.50 10.87
N GLU A 52 26.89 37.11 9.73
CA GLU A 52 27.50 38.36 9.25
C GLU A 52 27.24 39.52 10.22
N SER A 53 26.02 39.62 10.74
CA SER A 53 25.63 40.65 11.70
C SER A 53 26.38 40.49 13.03
N ALA A 54 26.47 39.26 13.56
CA ALA A 54 27.21 38.97 14.78
C ALA A 54 28.72 39.21 14.62
N SER A 55 29.29 38.86 13.46
CA SER A 55 30.70 39.17 13.12
C SER A 55 30.96 40.68 13.04
N SER A 56 30.02 41.44 12.50
CA SER A 56 30.08 42.91 12.47
C SER A 56 30.04 43.50 13.88
N VAL A 57 29.15 42.99 14.75
CA VAL A 57 29.11 43.38 16.17
C VAL A 57 30.44 43.07 16.86
N ARG A 58 31.03 41.89 16.64
CA ARG A 58 32.33 41.52 17.18
C ARG A 58 33.44 42.50 16.78
N SER A 59 33.42 42.96 15.52
CA SER A 59 34.37 43.95 15.00
C SER A 59 34.20 45.31 15.67
N ILE A 60 32.95 45.75 15.88
CA ILE A 60 32.63 46.99 16.62
C ILE A 60 33.08 46.89 18.08
N LEU A 61 32.82 45.77 18.76
CA LEU A 61 33.26 45.56 20.14
C LEU A 61 34.77 45.63 20.29
N LYS A 62 35.52 45.12 19.30
CA LYS A 62 36.99 45.25 19.28
C LYS A 62 37.42 46.71 19.21
N LEU A 63 36.82 47.51 18.33
CA LEU A 63 37.09 48.95 18.23
C LEU A 63 36.71 49.69 19.53
N LEU A 64 35.55 49.39 20.11
CA LEU A 64 35.12 50.00 21.37
C LEU A 64 36.08 49.67 22.51
N LYS A 65 36.63 48.45 22.54
CA LYS A 65 37.64 48.04 23.52
C LYS A 65 38.95 48.82 23.35
N GLU A 66 39.38 49.06 22.11
CA GLU A 66 40.54 49.91 21.81
C GLU A 66 40.32 51.36 22.25
N ILE A 67 39.12 51.91 22.02
CA ILE A 67 38.73 53.25 22.48
C ILE A 67 38.74 53.31 24.01
N ALA A 68 38.05 52.38 24.69
CA ALA A 68 37.98 52.35 26.16
C ALA A 68 39.38 52.21 26.80
N ASN A 69 40.26 51.39 26.22
CA ASN A 69 41.65 51.30 26.66
C ASN A 69 42.43 52.61 26.44
N SER A 70 42.24 53.27 25.31
CA SER A 70 42.87 54.57 25.03
C SER A 70 42.39 55.64 26.00
N THR A 71 41.08 55.69 26.29
CA THR A 71 40.49 56.59 27.28
C THR A 71 41.01 56.30 28.69
N LYS A 72 41.20 55.02 29.05
CA LYS A 72 41.83 54.62 30.32
C LYS A 72 43.27 55.14 30.44
N VAL A 73 44.06 55.02 29.38
CA VAL A 73 45.45 55.55 29.36
C VAL A 73 45.45 57.08 29.41
N LEU A 74 44.58 57.74 28.65
CA LEU A 74 44.49 59.20 28.60
C LEU A 74 44.08 59.79 29.95
N SER A 75 43.10 59.18 30.62
CA SER A 75 42.65 59.59 31.96
C SER A 75 43.73 59.35 33.03
N LEU A 76 44.51 58.27 32.91
CA LEU A 76 45.67 58.05 33.78
C LEU A 76 46.72 59.15 33.60
N ASN A 77 47.07 59.49 32.35
CA ASN A 77 48.01 60.57 32.06
C ASN A 77 47.51 61.92 32.58
N ALA A 78 46.21 62.20 32.44
CA ALA A 78 45.59 63.40 32.98
C ALA A 78 45.60 63.43 34.52
N SER A 79 45.41 62.29 35.19
CA SER A 79 45.47 62.17 36.66
C SER A 79 46.89 62.39 37.20
N ILE A 80 47.91 61.92 36.47
CA ILE A 80 49.33 62.19 36.76
C ILE A 80 49.62 63.69 36.63
N GLU A 81 49.22 64.32 35.51
CA GLU A 81 49.47 65.74 35.27
C GLU A 81 48.71 66.64 36.26
N ALA A 82 47.48 66.27 36.62
CA ALA A 82 46.70 66.94 37.66
C ALA A 82 47.37 66.82 39.05
N THR A 83 48.02 65.69 39.35
CA THR A 83 48.81 65.53 40.57
C THR A 83 50.08 66.39 40.52
N ARG A 84 50.70 66.54 39.34
CA ARG A 84 51.89 67.39 39.13
C ARG A 84 51.59 68.89 39.31
N ALA A 85 50.39 69.34 38.94
CA ALA A 85 49.93 70.72 39.12
C ALA A 85 49.56 71.09 40.58
N GLY A 86 49.64 70.16 41.53
CA GLY A 86 49.40 70.42 42.96
C GLY A 86 47.98 70.93 43.25
N ALA A 87 47.86 72.05 43.99
CA ALA A 87 46.57 72.62 44.39
C ALA A 87 45.70 73.06 43.19
N ALA A 88 46.31 73.52 42.10
CA ALA A 88 45.59 73.95 40.89
C ALA A 88 44.97 72.78 40.10
N GLY A 89 45.48 71.56 40.28
CA GLY A 89 45.01 70.35 39.58
C GLY A 89 43.99 69.52 40.36
N ALA A 90 43.63 69.90 41.60
CA ALA A 90 42.77 69.09 42.47
C ALA A 90 41.42 68.72 41.83
N SER A 91 40.75 69.68 41.19
CA SER A 91 39.47 69.47 40.48
C SER A 91 39.64 68.57 39.24
N PHE A 92 40.73 68.74 38.50
CA PHE A 92 41.07 67.92 37.33
C PHE A 92 41.42 66.46 37.70
N LYS A 93 41.98 66.24 38.90
CA LYS A 93 42.27 64.91 39.42
C LYS A 93 41.00 64.10 39.69
N VAL A 94 39.95 64.75 40.19
CA VAL A 94 38.64 64.10 40.40
C VAL A 94 38.02 63.71 39.07
N ILE A 95 38.01 64.63 38.09
CA ILE A 95 37.45 64.39 36.75
C ILE A 95 38.20 63.26 36.03
N SER A 96 39.53 63.25 36.06
CA SER A 96 40.32 62.20 35.42
C SER A 96 40.11 60.83 36.07
N ASN A 97 39.95 60.75 37.40
CA ASN A 97 39.61 59.50 38.07
C ASN A 97 38.21 58.99 37.68
N GLU A 98 37.22 59.87 37.53
CA GLU A 98 35.88 59.51 37.08
C GLU A 98 35.90 58.97 35.64
N ILE A 99 36.64 59.62 34.73
CA ILE A 99 36.83 59.15 33.35
C ILE A 99 37.51 57.77 33.34
N ARG A 100 38.49 57.54 34.21
CA ARG A 100 39.16 56.23 34.34
C ARG A 100 38.19 55.15 34.77
N GLN A 101 37.36 55.41 35.79
CA GLN A 101 36.35 54.46 36.26
C GLN A 101 35.30 54.19 35.18
N LEU A 102 34.86 55.22 34.44
CA LEU A 102 33.94 55.07 33.33
C LEU A 102 34.53 54.17 32.22
N ALA A 103 35.79 54.39 31.86
CA ALA A 103 36.50 53.56 30.87
C ALA A 103 36.64 52.08 31.33
N GLU A 104 36.91 51.85 32.62
CA GLU A 104 36.95 50.49 33.20
C GLU A 104 35.57 49.82 33.17
N ARG A 105 34.50 50.54 33.54
CA ARG A 105 33.12 50.04 33.45
C ARG A 105 32.70 49.76 32.01
N SER A 106 33.02 50.64 31.06
CA SER A 106 32.76 50.41 29.63
C SER A 106 33.48 49.16 29.13
N ASN A 107 34.75 48.96 29.51
CA ASN A 107 35.49 47.75 29.15
C ASN A 107 34.84 46.46 29.68
N ALA A 108 34.32 46.48 30.91
CA ALA A 108 33.59 45.35 31.47
C ALA A 108 32.32 45.05 30.64
N SER A 109 31.48 46.06 30.39
CA SER A 109 30.27 45.89 29.57
C SER A 109 30.55 45.44 28.14
N ILE A 110 31.62 45.94 27.52
CA ILE A 110 32.06 45.48 26.18
C ILE A 110 32.45 43.99 26.24
N GLY A 111 33.07 43.54 27.33
CA GLY A 111 33.37 42.14 27.58
C GLY A 111 32.11 41.27 27.66
N ASP A 112 31.12 41.70 28.44
CA ASP A 112 29.85 40.99 28.60
C ASP A 112 29.11 40.86 27.25
N VAL A 113 29.01 41.96 26.48
CA VAL A 113 28.41 41.93 25.13
C VAL A 113 29.21 41.05 24.17
N GLY A 114 30.54 41.00 24.33
CA GLY A 114 31.40 40.07 23.59
C GLY A 114 31.05 38.61 23.86
N GLN A 115 30.85 38.25 25.12
CA GLN A 115 30.42 36.90 25.51
C GLN A 115 29.06 36.54 24.91
N PHE A 116 28.08 37.45 24.96
CA PHE A 116 26.78 37.22 24.31
C PHE A 116 26.91 37.06 22.79
N THR A 117 27.79 37.81 22.15
CA THR A 117 28.06 37.70 20.71
C THR A 117 28.69 36.34 20.36
N ASP A 118 29.60 35.85 21.18
CA ASP A 118 30.21 34.51 21.02
C ASP A 118 29.17 33.40 21.16
N ILE A 119 28.26 33.50 22.14
CA ILE A 119 27.14 32.55 22.29
C ILE A 119 26.25 32.55 21.04
N ILE A 120 25.89 33.73 20.52
CA ILE A 120 25.08 33.84 19.29
C ILE A 120 25.78 33.16 18.10
N LEU A 121 27.09 33.36 17.95
CA LEU A 121 27.87 32.72 16.87
C LEU A 121 27.88 31.19 17.00
N GLN A 122 28.00 30.67 18.23
CA GLN A 122 27.95 29.23 18.48
C GLN A 122 26.56 28.63 18.16
N GLU A 123 25.48 29.31 18.56
CA GLU A 123 24.10 28.90 18.23
C GLU A 123 23.84 28.93 16.72
N VAL A 124 24.40 29.91 16.01
CA VAL A 124 24.37 29.99 14.55
C VAL A 124 25.07 28.77 13.93
N GLU A 125 26.27 28.42 14.38
CA GLU A 125 27.01 27.26 13.88
C GLU A 125 26.26 25.93 14.12
N SER A 126 25.71 25.76 15.33
CA SER A 126 24.86 24.62 15.68
C SER A 126 23.64 24.53 14.74
N THR A 127 23.00 25.66 14.47
CA THR A 127 21.84 25.73 13.55
C THR A 127 22.22 25.37 12.12
N VAL A 128 23.39 25.80 11.63
CA VAL A 128 23.90 25.40 10.30
C VAL A 128 24.11 23.88 10.25
N GLY A 129 24.71 23.29 11.28
CA GLY A 129 24.89 21.84 11.38
C GLY A 129 23.56 21.09 11.28
N ALA A 130 22.57 21.49 12.09
CA ALA A 130 21.24 20.89 12.08
C ALA A 130 20.53 21.00 10.70
N ILE A 131 20.66 22.14 10.01
CA ILE A 131 20.15 22.30 8.64
C ILE A 131 20.84 21.33 7.67
N SER A 132 22.17 21.17 7.79
CA SER A 132 22.95 20.28 6.93
C SER A 132 22.56 18.82 7.10
N ASP A 133 22.25 18.41 8.33
CA ASP A 133 21.81 17.04 8.64
C ASP A 133 20.36 16.78 8.21
N THR A 134 19.53 17.84 8.18
CA THR A 134 18.11 17.71 7.81
C THR A 134 17.91 17.45 6.32
N LEU A 135 18.80 17.96 5.45
CA LEU A 135 18.68 17.79 4.00
C LEU A 135 18.75 16.32 3.53
N PRO A 136 19.77 15.52 3.91
CA PRO A 136 19.81 14.10 3.55
C PRO A 136 18.65 13.31 4.16
N PHE A 137 18.23 13.62 5.39
CA PHE A 137 17.06 12.99 6.00
C PHE A 137 15.79 13.17 5.14
N PHE A 138 15.57 14.37 4.58
CA PHE A 138 14.45 14.60 3.68
C PHE A 138 14.58 13.89 2.33
N GLN A 139 15.81 13.70 1.83
CA GLN A 139 16.04 12.93 0.60
C GLN A 139 15.71 11.45 0.81
N ASP A 140 16.17 10.88 1.92
CA ASP A 140 15.87 9.49 2.30
C ASP A 140 14.36 9.30 2.50
N MET A 141 13.70 10.23 3.19
CA MET A 141 12.25 10.20 3.36
C MET A 141 11.50 10.22 2.02
N ASN A 142 11.91 11.08 1.06
CA ASN A 142 11.31 11.10 -0.28
C ASN A 142 11.51 9.76 -1.00
N GLN A 143 12.67 9.12 -0.84
CA GLN A 143 12.95 7.81 -1.43
C GLN A 143 12.04 6.71 -0.86
N GLU A 144 11.86 6.69 0.47
CA GLU A 144 10.97 5.73 1.14
C GLU A 144 9.51 5.90 0.71
N VAL A 145 9.02 7.16 0.65
CA VAL A 145 7.66 7.45 0.19
C VAL A 145 7.48 7.05 -1.28
N HIS A 146 8.48 7.29 -2.12
CA HIS A 146 8.46 6.80 -3.51
C HIS A 146 8.45 5.26 -3.58
N GLY A 147 9.05 4.57 -2.60
CA GLY A 147 8.92 3.12 -2.41
C GLY A 147 7.47 2.70 -2.17
N VAL A 148 6.73 3.43 -1.33
CA VAL A 148 5.30 3.20 -1.08
C VAL A 148 4.46 3.39 -2.35
N TYR A 149 4.75 4.42 -3.14
CA TYR A 149 4.10 4.62 -4.44
C TYR A 149 4.28 3.41 -5.37
N LYS A 150 5.51 2.88 -5.49
CA LYS A 150 5.78 1.67 -6.28
C LYS A 150 5.01 0.46 -5.78
N LEU A 151 4.83 0.34 -4.45
CA LEU A 151 4.04 -0.75 -3.87
C LEU A 151 2.58 -0.64 -4.32
N PHE A 152 1.97 0.54 -4.26
CA PHE A 152 0.60 0.75 -4.75
C PHE A 152 0.45 0.41 -6.23
N ALA A 153 1.39 0.84 -7.07
CA ALA A 153 1.39 0.50 -8.49
C ALA A 153 1.46 -1.01 -8.72
N ARG A 154 2.26 -1.73 -7.93
CA ARG A 154 2.32 -3.20 -7.99
C ARG A 154 1.00 -3.86 -7.57
N ILE A 155 0.39 -3.41 -6.47
CA ILE A 155 -0.91 -3.94 -6.02
C ILE A 155 -1.97 -3.69 -7.10
N GLN A 156 -1.96 -2.55 -7.78
CA GLN A 156 -2.89 -2.27 -8.88
C GLN A 156 -2.77 -3.29 -10.03
N VAL A 157 -1.55 -3.70 -10.39
CA VAL A 157 -1.32 -4.74 -11.39
C VAL A 157 -1.85 -6.10 -10.93
N GLU A 158 -1.55 -6.49 -9.68
CA GLU A 158 -2.03 -7.76 -9.11
C GLU A 158 -3.57 -7.81 -9.03
N MET A 159 -4.21 -6.70 -8.67
CA MET A 159 -5.68 -6.60 -8.62
C MET A 159 -6.31 -6.73 -10.02
N ASN A 160 -5.71 -6.14 -11.04
CA ASN A 160 -6.16 -6.35 -12.43
C ASN A 160 -6.11 -7.83 -12.83
N GLN A 161 -5.03 -8.53 -12.47
CA GLN A 161 -4.93 -9.97 -12.74
C GLN A 161 -5.98 -10.78 -11.98
N LEU A 162 -6.27 -10.41 -10.74
CA LEU A 162 -7.32 -11.04 -9.94
C LEU A 162 -8.70 -10.88 -10.59
N ILE A 163 -9.02 -9.69 -11.11
CA ILE A 163 -10.26 -9.41 -11.83
C ILE A 163 -10.38 -10.31 -13.06
N THR A 164 -9.33 -10.40 -13.89
CA THR A 164 -9.32 -11.26 -15.08
C THR A 164 -9.55 -12.73 -14.70
N ARG A 165 -8.81 -13.24 -13.72
CA ARG A 165 -8.97 -14.64 -13.26
C ARG A 165 -10.36 -14.90 -12.69
N SER A 166 -10.94 -13.95 -11.97
CA SER A 166 -12.31 -14.08 -11.45
C SER A 166 -13.36 -14.09 -12.56
N SER A 167 -13.12 -13.36 -13.64
CA SER A 167 -13.96 -13.43 -14.85
C SER A 167 -13.90 -14.80 -15.50
N ASP A 168 -12.70 -15.38 -15.65
CA ASP A 168 -12.51 -16.71 -16.23
C ASP A 168 -13.22 -17.82 -15.42
N VAL A 169 -13.19 -17.71 -14.09
CA VAL A 169 -13.94 -18.59 -13.19
C VAL A 169 -15.45 -18.45 -13.42
N THR A 170 -15.95 -17.23 -13.60
CA THR A 170 -17.38 -16.99 -13.87
C THR A 170 -17.83 -17.67 -15.16
N VAL A 171 -17.06 -17.50 -16.24
CA VAL A 171 -17.33 -18.17 -17.53
C VAL A 171 -17.28 -19.70 -17.39
N SER A 172 -16.39 -20.23 -16.55
CA SER A 172 -16.30 -21.67 -16.31
C SER A 172 -17.50 -22.21 -15.53
N LEU A 173 -18.04 -21.42 -14.60
CA LEU A 173 -19.26 -21.76 -13.86
C LEU A 173 -20.51 -21.74 -14.76
N ASP A 174 -20.60 -20.81 -15.72
CA ASP A 174 -21.67 -20.80 -16.72
C ASP A 174 -21.68 -22.11 -17.51
N LYS A 175 -20.52 -22.52 -18.03
CA LYS A 175 -20.37 -23.78 -18.76
C LYS A 175 -20.75 -25.00 -17.91
N LEU A 176 -20.40 -25.00 -16.63
CA LEU A 176 -20.80 -26.08 -15.72
C LEU A 176 -22.31 -26.13 -15.51
N ASN A 177 -22.98 -24.99 -15.47
CA ASN A 177 -24.44 -24.92 -15.34
C ASN A 177 -25.14 -25.50 -16.59
N ASP A 178 -24.63 -25.18 -17.79
CA ASP A 178 -25.11 -25.74 -19.05
C ASP A 178 -24.95 -27.27 -19.08
N VAL A 179 -23.77 -27.77 -18.69
CA VAL A 179 -23.51 -29.21 -18.61
C VAL A 179 -24.42 -29.89 -17.59
N GLN A 180 -24.66 -29.26 -16.44
CA GLN A 180 -25.57 -29.79 -15.42
C GLN A 180 -27.00 -29.92 -15.95
N THR A 181 -27.45 -28.95 -16.76
CA THR A 181 -28.77 -28.98 -17.40
C THR A 181 -28.88 -30.13 -18.40
N ILE A 182 -27.87 -30.29 -19.27
CA ILE A 182 -27.81 -31.39 -20.24
C ILE A 182 -27.79 -32.75 -19.53
N LEU A 183 -27.00 -32.88 -18.46
CA LEU A 183 -26.92 -34.11 -17.68
C LEU A 183 -28.26 -34.45 -17.03
N GLY A 184 -28.97 -33.44 -16.52
CA GLY A 184 -30.32 -33.61 -15.98
C GLY A 184 -31.29 -34.19 -17.03
N GLN A 185 -31.27 -33.66 -18.25
CA GLN A 185 -32.09 -34.17 -19.35
C GLN A 185 -31.73 -35.62 -19.72
N ALA A 186 -30.44 -35.94 -19.82
CA ALA A 186 -29.97 -37.29 -20.12
C ALA A 186 -30.39 -38.30 -19.05
N ILE A 187 -30.38 -37.92 -17.77
CA ILE A 187 -30.87 -38.78 -16.67
C ILE A 187 -32.38 -39.06 -16.83
N PHE A 188 -33.18 -38.07 -17.22
CA PHE A 188 -34.61 -38.26 -17.49
C PHE A 188 -34.85 -39.23 -18.66
N GLU A 189 -34.09 -39.08 -19.76
CA GLU A 189 -34.18 -39.97 -20.92
C GLU A 189 -33.80 -41.42 -20.56
N VAL A 190 -32.71 -41.61 -19.82
CA VAL A 190 -32.28 -42.94 -19.35
C VAL A 190 -33.35 -43.57 -18.45
N SER A 191 -33.96 -42.79 -17.55
CA SER A 191 -35.05 -43.26 -16.70
C SER A 191 -36.27 -43.70 -17.53
N ALA A 192 -36.64 -42.92 -18.55
CA ALA A 192 -37.77 -43.25 -19.43
C ALA A 192 -37.50 -44.54 -20.23
N VAL A 193 -36.30 -44.68 -20.81
CA VAL A 193 -35.89 -45.90 -21.52
C VAL A 193 -35.88 -47.10 -20.58
N SER A 194 -35.35 -46.95 -19.36
CA SER A 194 -35.35 -48.02 -18.35
C SER A 194 -36.77 -48.49 -18.01
N GLN A 195 -37.71 -47.55 -17.84
CA GLN A 195 -39.12 -47.86 -17.57
C GLN A 195 -39.75 -48.62 -18.75
N GLN A 196 -39.50 -48.19 -19.98
CA GLN A 196 -39.99 -48.85 -21.19
C GLN A 196 -39.40 -50.25 -21.36
N SER A 197 -38.09 -50.41 -21.14
CA SER A 197 -37.43 -51.72 -21.18
C SER A 197 -38.00 -52.69 -20.14
N SER A 198 -38.33 -52.21 -18.93
CA SER A 198 -39.00 -53.03 -17.91
C SER A 198 -40.35 -53.53 -18.42
N ALA A 199 -41.19 -52.62 -18.95
CA ALA A 199 -42.51 -52.97 -19.49
C ALA A 199 -42.42 -53.95 -20.68
N SER A 200 -41.47 -53.75 -21.59
CA SER A 200 -41.22 -54.70 -22.70
C SER A 200 -40.75 -56.06 -22.18
N THR A 201 -39.93 -56.10 -21.13
CA THR A 201 -39.48 -57.35 -20.51
C THR A 201 -40.66 -58.13 -19.91
N GLU A 202 -41.59 -57.44 -19.25
CA GLU A 202 -42.82 -58.04 -18.73
C GLU A 202 -43.72 -58.59 -19.86
N GLN A 203 -43.85 -57.85 -20.96
CA GLN A 203 -44.59 -58.34 -22.14
C GLN A 203 -43.96 -59.58 -22.76
N VAL A 204 -42.64 -59.60 -22.91
CA VAL A 204 -41.91 -60.77 -23.43
C VAL A 204 -42.09 -61.98 -22.50
N ALA A 205 -42.01 -61.80 -21.18
CA ALA A 205 -42.26 -62.87 -20.22
C ALA A 205 -43.68 -63.45 -20.34
N SER A 206 -44.69 -62.59 -20.51
CA SER A 206 -46.08 -63.00 -20.74
C SER A 206 -46.27 -63.77 -22.06
N LEU A 207 -45.64 -63.30 -23.15
CA LEU A 207 -45.63 -63.98 -24.44
C LEU A 207 -44.96 -65.36 -24.35
N CYS A 208 -43.82 -65.48 -23.66
CA CYS A 208 -43.18 -66.77 -23.41
C CYS A 208 -44.09 -67.75 -22.66
N SER A 209 -44.83 -67.28 -21.65
CA SER A 209 -45.82 -68.09 -20.93
C SER A 209 -46.94 -68.60 -21.86
N THR A 210 -47.45 -67.72 -22.73
CA THR A 210 -48.46 -68.07 -23.73
C THR A 210 -47.91 -69.05 -24.76
N GLN A 211 -46.69 -68.83 -25.25
CA GLN A 211 -45.98 -69.69 -26.19
C GLN A 211 -45.80 -71.11 -25.64
N LEU A 212 -45.45 -71.25 -24.35
CA LEU A 212 -45.36 -72.55 -23.67
C LEU A 212 -46.71 -73.26 -23.64
N THR A 213 -47.79 -72.52 -23.38
CA THR A 213 -49.15 -73.06 -23.37
C THR A 213 -49.56 -73.59 -24.75
N ILE A 214 -49.34 -72.79 -25.81
CA ILE A 214 -49.61 -73.20 -27.19
C ILE A 214 -48.74 -74.40 -27.60
N GLY A 215 -47.46 -74.41 -27.18
CA GLY A 215 -46.56 -75.53 -27.41
C GLY A 215 -47.08 -76.84 -26.81
N ASN A 216 -47.59 -76.79 -25.56
CA ASN A 216 -48.21 -77.95 -24.91
C ASN A 216 -49.48 -78.41 -25.66
N GLN A 217 -50.32 -77.48 -26.14
CA GLN A 217 -51.51 -77.82 -26.93
C GLN A 217 -51.17 -78.48 -28.26
N LEU A 218 -50.13 -78.00 -28.95
CA LEU A 218 -49.64 -78.61 -30.20
C LEU A 218 -49.12 -80.03 -29.96
N LEU A 219 -48.41 -80.28 -28.86
CA LEU A 219 -47.98 -81.62 -28.48
C LEU A 219 -49.17 -82.55 -28.25
N GLU A 220 -50.22 -82.09 -27.55
CA GLU A 220 -51.45 -82.86 -27.35
C GLU A 220 -52.16 -83.17 -28.68
N LEU A 221 -52.28 -82.18 -29.57
CA LEU A 221 -52.89 -82.36 -30.89
C LEU A 221 -52.08 -83.34 -31.75
N SER A 222 -50.75 -83.24 -31.73
CA SER A 222 -49.86 -84.17 -32.43
C SER A 222 -50.05 -85.60 -31.91
N ALA A 223 -50.15 -85.79 -30.60
CA ALA A 223 -50.44 -87.09 -29.99
C ALA A 223 -51.80 -87.64 -30.43
N ARG A 224 -52.85 -86.80 -30.48
CA ARG A 224 -54.17 -87.19 -30.99
C ARG A 224 -54.16 -87.56 -32.47
N LEU A 225 -53.51 -86.76 -33.32
CA LEU A 225 -53.37 -87.04 -34.75
C LEU A 225 -52.65 -88.37 -34.99
N ASN A 226 -51.59 -88.64 -34.22
CA ASN A 226 -50.86 -89.90 -34.28
C ASN A 226 -51.75 -91.09 -33.87
N LEU A 227 -52.53 -90.93 -32.79
CA LEU A 227 -53.52 -91.93 -32.36
C LEU A 227 -54.55 -92.23 -33.46
N ILE A 228 -55.13 -91.19 -34.07
CA ILE A 228 -56.13 -91.32 -35.14
C ILE A 228 -55.51 -91.96 -36.38
N SER A 229 -54.31 -91.54 -36.80
CA SER A 229 -53.59 -92.18 -37.91
C SER A 229 -53.37 -93.67 -37.66
N GLY A 230 -52.90 -94.04 -36.47
CA GLY A 230 -52.70 -95.45 -36.12
C GLY A 230 -54.00 -96.26 -35.99
N GLN A 231 -55.14 -95.61 -35.73
CA GLN A 231 -56.45 -96.25 -35.81
C GLN A 231 -56.89 -96.45 -37.27
N LEU A 232 -56.67 -95.45 -38.12
CA LEU A 232 -57.01 -95.48 -39.55
C LEU A 232 -56.17 -96.53 -40.29
N GLU A 233 -54.87 -96.62 -40.03
CA GLU A 233 -54.00 -97.70 -40.54
C GLU A 233 -54.53 -99.08 -40.15
N ARG A 234 -54.92 -99.26 -38.89
CA ARG A 234 -55.52 -100.53 -38.43
C ARG A 234 -56.80 -100.86 -39.20
N GLN A 235 -57.70 -99.90 -39.40
CA GLN A 235 -58.92 -100.13 -40.18
C GLN A 235 -58.64 -100.44 -41.65
N MET A 236 -57.70 -99.73 -42.29
CA MET A 236 -57.29 -100.02 -43.67
C MET A 236 -56.66 -101.40 -43.80
N SER A 237 -55.85 -101.84 -42.82
CA SER A 237 -55.29 -103.20 -42.84
C SER A 237 -56.36 -104.28 -42.78
N TYR A 238 -57.45 -104.04 -42.03
CA TYR A 238 -58.57 -104.96 -41.92
C TYR A 238 -59.28 -105.13 -43.28
N PHE A 239 -59.49 -104.02 -44.01
CA PHE A 239 -60.09 -104.02 -45.35
C PHE A 239 -59.18 -104.56 -46.46
N GLN A 240 -57.86 -104.68 -46.24
CA GLN A 240 -56.93 -105.30 -47.21
C GLN A 240 -56.80 -106.83 -47.03
N THR A 241 -57.35 -107.38 -45.93
CA THR A 241 -57.38 -108.83 -45.66
C THR A 241 -58.69 -109.53 -46.03
N GLU A 242 -59.69 -108.79 -46.54
CA GLU A 242 -60.84 -109.32 -47.28
C GLU A 242 -60.62 -109.17 -48.79
#